data_AF-A0A1F5X4P2-F1
#
_entry.id   AF-A0A1F5X4P2-F1
#
_cell.length_a   1.000
_cell.length_b   1.000
_cell.length_c   1.000
_cell.angle_alpha   90.00
_cell.angle_beta   90.00
_cell.angle_gamma   90.00
#
_symmetry.space_group_name_H-M   'P 1'
#
loop_
_entity.id
_entity.type
_entity.pdbx_description
1 polymer ?
#
loop_
_entity_poly.entity_id
_entity_poly.type
_entity_poly.pdbx_seq_one_letter_code
_entity_poly.pdbx_strand_id
1 'polypeptide(L)'
;MNRGFINLGIVIAVLVAIAIIGGAEYVAKKSKPIQTETIEQLDTMPVTAPVDAQYKLEQTEKPNNTILCNGVSYAQCPNDLKFICPKTGKAYCEDQSKNNSATVEPNTLLCNGKKWSPCQQGHNFYCPTNGDAQCVPNTSVITLPNGAVVEMDAKGNIVRYIKEAPASMPTVPSAQTTTQQPSQSTASLQTEAARKQKGDDILRQISSYLDGLNNQIAQVSSQIQQKEQEIKSIKNQPIPQPFIDAQVAKVMSAYNSLFNEYDALINTKEKLQTITFAVQDYRDYGTFISASDRSFLASIGIYW
;
A
#
# COMPACT_ATOMS: atom_id res chain seq x y z
N MET A 1 -40.45 30.77 32.06
CA MET A 1 -40.05 29.66 31.16
C MET A 1 -38.70 30.02 30.55
N ASN A 2 -37.60 29.61 31.19
CA ASN A 2 -36.24 29.80 30.68
C ASN A 2 -35.92 28.71 29.67
N ARG A 3 -35.79 29.06 28.39
CA ARG A 3 -35.19 28.18 27.39
C ARG A 3 -33.69 28.44 27.38
N GLY A 4 -32.92 27.47 27.86
CA GLY A 4 -31.46 27.51 27.86
C GLY A 4 -30.93 27.47 26.43
N PHE A 5 -30.21 28.52 26.05
CA PHE A 5 -29.37 28.50 24.86
C PHE A 5 -28.19 27.58 25.13
N ILE A 6 -28.19 26.40 24.50
CA ILE A 6 -27.01 25.55 24.45
C ILE A 6 -25.98 26.31 23.61
N ASN A 7 -24.84 26.57 24.22
CA ASN A 7 -23.77 27.40 23.69
C ASN A 7 -23.14 26.69 22.48
N LEU A 8 -23.55 27.08 21.27
CA LEU A 8 -23.19 26.47 19.99
C LEU A 8 -21.67 26.36 19.79
N GLY A 9 -20.88 27.22 20.44
CA GLY A 9 -19.43 27.19 20.42
C GLY A 9 -18.81 25.91 21.04
N ILE A 10 -19.45 25.31 22.04
CA ILE A 10 -18.92 24.09 22.69
C ILE A 10 -19.10 22.87 21.78
N VAL A 11 -20.18 22.82 21.01
CA VAL A 11 -20.44 21.70 20.08
C VAL A 11 -19.44 21.70 18.92
N ILE A 12 -19.06 22.89 18.43
CA ILE A 12 -18.07 23.01 17.34
C ILE A 12 -16.66 22.66 17.86
N ALA A 13 -16.29 23.09 19.07
CA ALA A 13 -15.00 22.76 19.67
C ALA A 13 -14.83 21.24 19.90
N VAL A 14 -15.90 20.54 20.31
CA VAL A 14 -15.88 19.09 20.52
C VAL A 14 -15.78 18.33 19.18
N LEU A 15 -16.42 18.81 18.11
CA LEU A 15 -16.32 18.18 16.79
C LEU A 15 -14.92 18.34 16.15
N VAL A 16 -14.25 19.49 16.37
CA VAL A 16 -12.87 19.69 15.92
C VAL A 16 -11.89 18.84 16.74
N ALA A 17 -12.09 18.70 18.05
CA ALA A 17 -11.26 17.84 18.89
C ALA A 17 -11.40 16.35 18.53
N ILE A 18 -12.59 15.89 18.15
CA ILE A 18 -12.81 14.51 17.67
C ILE A 18 -12.15 14.27 16.30
N ALA A 19 -12.08 15.28 15.43
CA ALA A 19 -11.37 15.16 14.14
C ALA A 19 -9.84 15.08 14.28
N ILE A 20 -9.27 15.70 15.33
CA ILE A 20 -7.81 15.72 15.57
C ILE A 20 -7.34 14.48 16.35
N ILE A 21 -8.16 13.95 17.26
CA ILE A 21 -7.79 12.81 18.13
C ILE A 21 -8.36 11.47 17.62
N GLY A 22 -9.46 11.48 16.85
CA GLY A 22 -10.21 10.28 16.43
C GLY A 22 -9.82 9.68 15.08
N GLY A 23 -8.68 10.06 14.48
CA GLY A 23 -8.23 9.55 13.19
C GLY A 23 -7.92 8.04 13.13
N ALA A 24 -8.01 7.32 14.25
CA ALA A 24 -7.71 5.89 14.32
C ALA A 24 -8.95 4.96 14.33
N GLU A 25 -10.18 5.45 14.51
CA GLU A 25 -11.37 4.58 14.69
C GLU A 25 -12.45 4.70 13.61
N TYR A 26 -12.31 5.59 12.62
CA TYR A 26 -13.28 5.71 11.52
C TYR A 26 -13.14 4.69 10.38
N VAL A 27 -12.41 3.59 10.61
CA VAL A 27 -12.27 2.48 9.64
C VAL A 27 -13.28 1.36 9.93
N ALA A 28 -14.57 1.66 10.08
CA ALA A 28 -15.59 0.61 10.19
C ALA A 28 -17.03 1.05 9.90
N LYS A 29 -17.29 1.63 8.72
CA LYS A 29 -18.62 1.53 8.05
C LYS A 29 -18.53 2.07 6.62
N LYS A 30 -18.13 1.21 5.68
CA LYS A 30 -18.22 1.48 4.24
C LYS A 30 -19.68 1.40 3.80
N SER A 31 -20.32 2.52 3.48
CA SER A 31 -21.53 2.56 2.66
C SER A 31 -21.14 2.47 1.18
N LYS A 32 -21.67 1.48 0.45
CA LYS A 32 -21.38 1.28 -0.97
C LYS A 32 -22.14 2.28 -1.86
N PRO A 33 -21.54 2.80 -2.94
CA PRO A 33 -22.23 3.59 -3.95
C PRO A 33 -23.11 2.71 -4.86
N ILE A 34 -24.24 3.27 -5.29
CA ILE A 34 -25.19 2.71 -6.26
C ILE A 34 -24.76 3.18 -7.66
N GLN A 35 -24.64 2.26 -8.63
CA GLN A 35 -24.37 2.61 -10.03
C GLN A 35 -25.68 2.86 -10.79
N THR A 36 -25.68 3.92 -11.60
CA THR A 36 -26.75 4.29 -12.55
C THR A 36 -26.24 4.02 -13.97
N GLU A 37 -26.94 3.21 -14.75
CA GLU A 37 -26.62 2.89 -16.15
C GLU A 37 -27.09 4.01 -17.11
N THR A 38 -26.28 4.29 -18.13
CA THR A 38 -26.59 5.18 -19.27
C THR A 38 -26.90 4.31 -20.50
N ILE A 39 -27.99 4.60 -21.20
CA ILE A 39 -28.44 3.90 -22.42
C ILE A 39 -27.96 4.68 -23.66
N GLU A 40 -27.29 4.01 -24.59
CA GLU A 40 -27.09 4.45 -25.99
C GLU A 40 -27.39 3.30 -26.97
N GLN A 41 -27.76 3.65 -28.20
CA GLN A 41 -28.54 2.83 -29.16
C GLN A 41 -27.81 2.69 -30.53
N LEU A 42 -27.95 1.50 -31.17
CA LEU A 42 -27.74 1.11 -32.60
C LEU A 42 -26.28 1.05 -33.14
N ASP A 43 -25.83 0.15 -34.05
CA ASP A 43 -26.45 -0.65 -35.13
C ASP A 43 -25.56 -1.86 -35.59
N THR A 44 -26.10 -2.80 -36.39
CA THR A 44 -25.61 -4.16 -36.77
C THR A 44 -24.48 -4.31 -37.83
N MET A 45 -23.66 -5.41 -37.79
CA MET A 45 -23.52 -6.52 -38.81
C MET A 45 -22.31 -7.50 -38.57
N PRO A 46 -22.28 -8.73 -39.17
CA PRO A 46 -21.53 -9.91 -38.65
C PRO A 46 -20.33 -10.42 -39.49
N VAL A 47 -19.32 -11.01 -38.84
CA VAL A 47 -18.32 -11.94 -39.44
C VAL A 47 -17.86 -13.00 -38.40
N THR A 48 -17.63 -14.24 -38.87
CA THR A 48 -17.44 -15.52 -38.13
C THR A 48 -15.99 -15.91 -37.73
N ALA A 49 -15.87 -16.51 -36.51
CA ALA A 49 -14.90 -17.49 -35.94
C ALA A 49 -13.47 -17.04 -35.49
N PRO A 50 -12.74 -17.76 -34.57
CA PRO A 50 -13.03 -18.95 -33.72
C PRO A 50 -12.80 -18.77 -32.18
N VAL A 51 -12.94 -19.86 -31.42
CA VAL A 51 -13.27 -19.99 -29.98
C VAL A 51 -12.09 -19.79 -29.00
N ASP A 52 -12.20 -18.76 -28.15
CA ASP A 52 -11.62 -18.65 -26.80
C ASP A 52 -12.70 -18.02 -25.90
N ALA A 53 -13.31 -18.81 -25.03
CA ALA A 53 -14.58 -18.44 -24.37
C ALA A 53 -14.38 -17.41 -23.25
N GLN A 54 -14.26 -16.14 -23.62
CA GLN A 54 -14.51 -14.97 -22.77
C GLN A 54 -16.03 -14.68 -22.80
N TYR A 55 -16.78 -15.14 -21.80
CA TYR A 55 -18.19 -14.75 -21.69
C TYR A 55 -18.31 -13.39 -21.02
N LYS A 56 -18.21 -12.32 -21.81
CA LYS A 56 -18.81 -11.02 -21.45
C LYS A 56 -20.25 -11.05 -21.96
N LEU A 57 -21.19 -11.33 -21.05
CA LEU A 57 -22.62 -11.25 -21.34
C LEU A 57 -23.03 -9.76 -21.41
N GLU A 58 -23.21 -9.24 -22.61
CA GLU A 58 -24.13 -8.12 -22.84
C GLU A 58 -25.54 -8.71 -22.95
N GLN A 59 -26.32 -8.64 -21.86
CA GLN A 59 -27.72 -9.04 -21.82
C GLN A 59 -28.56 -7.93 -21.22
N THR A 60 -29.61 -7.55 -21.94
CA THR A 60 -30.58 -6.48 -21.65
C THR A 60 -31.68 -6.90 -20.67
N GLU A 61 -31.57 -8.07 -20.03
CA GLU A 61 -32.42 -8.48 -18.92
C GLU A 61 -31.55 -9.12 -17.85
N LYS A 62 -31.61 -8.56 -16.65
CA LYS A 62 -30.82 -8.98 -15.48
C LYS A 62 -31.23 -10.40 -15.09
N PRO A 63 -30.42 -11.45 -15.31
CA PRO A 63 -30.75 -12.77 -14.80
C PRO A 63 -30.74 -12.71 -13.27
N ASN A 64 -31.75 -13.29 -12.61
CA ASN A 64 -31.99 -13.22 -11.16
C ASN A 64 -30.84 -13.77 -10.28
N ASN A 65 -29.77 -14.30 -10.88
CA ASN A 65 -28.70 -15.02 -10.19
C ASN A 65 -27.30 -14.46 -10.54
N THR A 66 -27.08 -13.17 -10.28
CA THR A 66 -25.75 -12.54 -10.42
C THR A 66 -25.07 -12.40 -9.06
N ILE A 67 -23.74 -12.61 -9.03
CA ILE A 67 -22.90 -12.45 -7.85
C ILE A 67 -22.04 -11.21 -8.03
N LEU A 68 -22.02 -10.30 -7.05
CA LEU A 68 -21.20 -9.09 -7.10
C LEU A 68 -19.82 -9.35 -6.49
N CYS A 69 -18.75 -9.08 -7.25
CA CYS A 69 -17.38 -9.09 -6.76
C CYS A 69 -16.63 -7.84 -7.23
N ASN A 70 -16.02 -7.10 -6.30
CA ASN A 70 -15.24 -5.89 -6.59
C ASN A 70 -15.98 -4.87 -7.49
N GLY A 71 -17.31 -4.76 -7.35
CA GLY A 71 -18.13 -3.82 -8.13
C GLY A 71 -18.53 -4.31 -9.53
N VAL A 72 -18.14 -5.53 -9.92
CA VAL A 72 -18.53 -6.17 -11.18
C VAL A 72 -19.50 -7.31 -10.89
N SER A 73 -20.55 -7.42 -11.71
CA SER A 73 -21.53 -8.51 -11.65
C SER A 73 -21.01 -9.70 -12.46
N TYR A 74 -21.00 -10.88 -11.85
CA TYR A 74 -20.62 -12.14 -12.48
C TYR A 74 -21.84 -13.07 -12.54
N ALA A 75 -21.88 -13.91 -13.58
CA ALA A 75 -22.82 -15.02 -13.62
C ALA A 75 -22.52 -15.99 -12.47
N GLN A 76 -23.56 -16.64 -11.93
CA GLN A 76 -23.38 -17.70 -10.94
C GLN A 76 -22.54 -18.84 -11.53
N CYS A 77 -21.58 -19.33 -10.75
CA CYS A 77 -20.81 -20.51 -11.14
C CYS A 77 -21.74 -21.73 -11.30
N PRO A 78 -21.39 -22.68 -12.19
CA PRO A 78 -21.98 -24.02 -12.20
C PRO A 78 -22.01 -24.64 -10.79
N ASN A 79 -23.01 -25.49 -10.52
CA ASN A 79 -23.34 -25.99 -9.17
C ASN A 79 -22.18 -26.73 -8.45
N ASP A 80 -21.16 -27.16 -9.19
CA ASP A 80 -19.98 -27.88 -8.74
C ASP A 80 -18.74 -26.99 -8.51
N LEU A 81 -18.81 -25.70 -8.89
CA LEU A 81 -17.72 -24.75 -8.75
C LEU A 81 -18.01 -23.70 -7.66
N LYS A 82 -16.99 -23.41 -6.85
CA LYS A 82 -17.01 -22.35 -5.85
C LYS A 82 -16.61 -21.02 -6.49
N PHE A 83 -17.42 -19.99 -6.32
CA PHE A 83 -17.05 -18.63 -6.71
C PHE A 83 -15.97 -18.07 -5.78
N ILE A 84 -14.85 -17.63 -6.34
CA ILE A 84 -13.75 -16.96 -5.64
C ILE A 84 -13.69 -15.50 -6.05
N CYS A 85 -13.83 -14.61 -5.07
CA CYS A 85 -13.69 -13.17 -5.23
C CYS A 85 -12.40 -12.69 -4.54
N PRO A 86 -11.25 -12.65 -5.24
CA PRO A 86 -10.01 -12.19 -4.64
C PRO A 86 -10.07 -10.68 -4.33
N LYS A 87 -9.32 -10.24 -3.30
CA LYS A 87 -9.22 -8.81 -2.94
C LYS A 87 -8.67 -7.95 -4.09
N THR A 88 -7.83 -8.53 -4.93
CA THR A 88 -7.26 -7.92 -6.14
C THR A 88 -7.37 -8.89 -7.30
N GLY A 89 -7.79 -8.41 -8.48
CA GLY A 89 -7.93 -9.24 -9.68
C GLY A 89 -9.38 -9.60 -10.04
N LYS A 90 -9.54 -10.44 -11.07
CA LYS A 90 -10.84 -10.87 -11.59
C LYS A 90 -11.38 -12.05 -10.76
N ALA A 91 -12.68 -12.07 -10.52
CA ALA A 91 -13.33 -13.24 -9.92
C ALA A 91 -13.26 -14.46 -10.86
N TYR A 92 -13.24 -15.65 -10.29
CA TYR A 92 -13.22 -16.91 -11.04
C TYR A 92 -13.98 -18.01 -10.29
N CYS A 93 -14.37 -19.06 -11.01
CA CYS A 93 -14.99 -20.27 -10.44
C CYS A 93 -13.92 -21.34 -10.27
N GLU A 94 -13.81 -21.92 -9.07
CA GLU A 94 -12.82 -22.95 -8.73
C GLU A 94 -13.52 -24.28 -8.39
N ASP A 95 -12.99 -25.39 -8.91
CA ASP A 95 -13.52 -26.73 -8.68
C ASP A 95 -13.28 -27.19 -7.24
N GLN A 96 -14.36 -27.46 -6.49
CA GLN A 96 -14.24 -27.89 -5.09
C GLN A 96 -13.54 -29.26 -4.96
N SER A 97 -13.54 -30.07 -6.01
CA SER A 97 -12.94 -31.41 -5.97
C SER A 97 -11.41 -31.39 -5.88
N LYS A 98 -10.75 -30.25 -6.16
CA LYS A 98 -9.28 -30.12 -6.11
C LYS A 98 -8.74 -29.54 -4.81
N ASN A 99 -9.59 -29.01 -3.92
CA ASN A 99 -9.19 -28.44 -2.65
C ASN A 99 -9.68 -29.28 -1.47
N ASN A 100 -9.15 -30.51 -1.37
CA ASN A 100 -8.89 -31.11 -0.06
C ASN A 100 -7.81 -30.25 0.64
N SER A 101 -8.22 -29.07 1.11
CA SER A 101 -7.39 -28.19 1.92
C SER A 101 -7.21 -28.89 3.26
N ALA A 102 -6.13 -29.67 3.35
CA ALA A 102 -5.63 -30.20 4.59
C ALA A 102 -5.53 -29.03 5.57
N THR A 103 -6.30 -29.08 6.66
CA THR A 103 -6.24 -28.15 7.79
C THR A 103 -4.76 -27.88 8.09
N VAL A 104 -4.30 -26.68 7.70
CA VAL A 104 -2.91 -26.30 7.88
C VAL A 104 -2.75 -26.04 9.37
N GLU A 105 -2.12 -26.99 10.04
CA GLU A 105 -1.75 -26.87 11.45
C GLU A 105 -0.94 -25.58 11.62
N PRO A 106 -1.29 -24.68 12.56
CA PRO A 106 -0.89 -23.27 12.56
C PRO A 106 0.61 -22.96 12.69
N ASN A 107 1.50 -23.93 12.53
CA ASN A 107 2.96 -23.78 12.60
C ASN A 107 3.70 -24.61 11.53
N THR A 108 3.10 -24.87 10.37
CA THR A 108 3.78 -25.59 9.28
C THR A 108 4.25 -24.64 8.18
N LEU A 109 5.53 -24.76 7.82
CA LEU A 109 6.13 -24.04 6.69
C LEU A 109 5.98 -24.88 5.42
N LEU A 110 5.66 -24.25 4.29
CA LEU A 110 5.49 -24.91 3.00
C LEU A 110 6.67 -24.57 2.09
N CYS A 111 7.31 -25.61 1.56
CA CYS A 111 8.39 -25.48 0.57
C CYS A 111 8.28 -26.59 -0.47
N ASN A 112 8.22 -26.22 -1.75
CA ASN A 112 8.13 -27.15 -2.88
C ASN A 112 7.03 -28.22 -2.72
N GLY A 113 5.87 -27.82 -2.18
CA GLY A 113 4.72 -28.71 -1.95
C GLY A 113 4.84 -29.63 -0.74
N LYS A 114 5.96 -29.60 0.00
CA LYS A 114 6.15 -30.36 1.24
C LYS A 114 5.96 -29.46 2.47
N LYS A 115 5.46 -30.06 3.56
CA LYS A 115 5.34 -29.40 4.87
C LYS A 115 6.61 -29.60 5.68
N TRP A 116 7.05 -28.57 6.38
CA TRP A 116 8.24 -28.53 7.20
C TRP A 116 7.92 -27.99 8.59
N SER A 117 8.65 -28.47 9.60
CA SER A 117 8.62 -27.88 10.94
C SER A 117 9.31 -26.51 10.95
N PRO A 118 8.95 -25.61 11.87
CA PRO A 118 9.67 -24.37 12.06
C PRO A 118 11.15 -24.61 12.36
N CYS A 119 12.01 -23.70 11.91
CA CYS A 119 13.42 -23.72 12.28
C CYS A 119 13.61 -23.45 13.78
N GLN A 120 14.68 -23.98 14.35
CA GLN A 120 15.07 -23.66 15.72
C GLN A 120 15.40 -22.16 15.85
N GLN A 121 15.30 -21.63 17.07
CA GLN A 121 15.59 -20.22 17.35
C GLN A 121 17.00 -19.85 16.85
N GLY A 122 17.10 -18.70 16.17
CA GLY A 122 18.35 -18.22 15.57
C GLY A 122 18.64 -18.74 14.16
N HIS A 123 17.68 -19.40 13.51
CA HIS A 123 17.77 -19.81 12.11
C HIS A 123 16.57 -19.29 11.30
N ASN A 124 16.81 -18.95 10.04
CA ASN A 124 15.80 -18.60 9.05
C ASN A 124 15.49 -19.82 8.19
N PHE A 125 14.23 -19.94 7.78
CA PHE A 125 13.80 -20.95 6.82
C PHE A 125 14.18 -20.53 5.40
N TYR A 126 14.93 -21.37 4.71
CA TYR A 126 15.33 -21.19 3.32
C TYR A 126 14.75 -22.31 2.45
N CYS A 127 13.99 -21.94 1.42
CA CYS A 127 13.41 -22.87 0.46
C CYS A 127 14.08 -22.68 -0.91
N PRO A 128 15.03 -23.55 -1.31
CA PRO A 128 15.65 -23.44 -2.63
C PRO A 128 14.65 -23.80 -3.74
N THR A 129 14.88 -23.27 -4.96
CA THR A 129 14.04 -23.52 -6.15
C THR A 129 13.93 -25.01 -6.47
N ASN A 130 15.00 -25.77 -6.23
CA ASN A 130 15.02 -27.23 -6.33
C ASN A 130 15.66 -27.80 -5.06
N GLY A 131 15.02 -28.81 -4.46
CA GLY A 131 15.52 -29.50 -3.28
C GLY A 131 14.63 -29.33 -2.05
N ASP A 132 15.16 -29.81 -0.92
CA ASP A 132 14.50 -29.77 0.38
C ASP A 132 14.80 -28.45 1.11
N ALA A 133 13.89 -28.04 2.00
CA ALA A 133 14.07 -26.82 2.77
C ALA A 133 15.23 -26.96 3.77
N GLN A 134 15.88 -25.84 4.06
CA GLN A 134 17.00 -25.78 4.98
C GLN A 134 16.78 -24.68 6.02
N CYS A 135 17.24 -24.93 7.24
CA CYS A 135 17.33 -23.89 8.27
C CYS A 135 18.73 -23.31 8.24
N VAL A 136 18.85 -22.07 7.78
CA VAL A 136 20.14 -21.36 7.71
C VAL A 136 20.31 -20.49 8.95
N PRO A 137 21.49 -20.42 9.56
CA PRO A 137 21.73 -19.52 10.69
C PRO A 137 21.34 -18.07 10.35
N ASN A 138 20.81 -17.33 11.32
CA ASN A 138 20.58 -15.88 11.21
C ASN A 138 21.91 -15.14 11.27
N THR A 139 22.65 -15.21 10.18
CA THR A 139 23.88 -14.44 9.99
C THR A 139 23.57 -13.32 9.02
N SER A 140 23.56 -12.10 9.51
CA SER A 140 23.44 -10.92 8.66
C SER A 140 24.83 -10.61 8.11
N VAL A 141 25.01 -10.81 6.80
CA VAL A 141 26.19 -10.31 6.09
C VAL A 141 25.97 -8.82 5.86
N ILE A 142 26.71 -8.00 6.58
CA ILE A 142 26.62 -6.54 6.51
C ILE A 142 27.88 -6.02 5.83
N THR A 143 27.68 -5.28 4.74
CA THR A 143 28.75 -4.48 4.13
C THR A 143 28.82 -3.15 4.87
N LEU A 144 29.89 -2.97 5.62
CA LEU A 144 30.18 -1.72 6.33
C LEU A 144 30.50 -0.60 5.33
N PRO A 145 30.35 0.68 5.72
CA PRO A 145 30.64 1.83 4.85
C PRO A 145 32.08 1.90 4.32
N ASN A 146 33.03 1.22 4.97
CA ASN A 146 34.41 1.09 4.50
C ASN A 146 34.60 -0.05 3.48
N GLY A 147 33.52 -0.68 3.01
CA GLY A 147 33.54 -1.83 2.11
C GLY A 147 33.82 -3.17 2.78
N ALA A 148 34.06 -3.20 4.10
CA ALA A 148 34.31 -4.45 4.80
C ALA A 148 33.02 -5.26 4.91
N VAL A 149 33.08 -6.52 4.48
CA VAL A 149 31.98 -7.46 4.66
C VAL A 149 32.18 -8.18 5.99
N VAL A 150 31.23 -8.02 6.91
CA VAL A 150 31.24 -8.69 8.21
C VAL A 150 30.03 -9.58 8.38
N GLU A 151 30.25 -10.72 9.04
CA GLU A 151 29.20 -11.60 9.50
C GLU A 151 28.88 -11.22 10.95
N MET A 152 27.65 -10.78 11.22
CA MET A 152 27.20 -10.48 12.57
C MET A 152 26.29 -11.60 13.11
N ASP A 153 26.43 -11.90 14.41
CA ASP A 153 25.51 -12.78 15.11
C ASP A 153 24.18 -12.07 15.40
N ALA A 154 23.20 -12.85 15.89
CA ALA A 154 21.90 -12.31 16.30
C ALA A 154 21.95 -11.30 17.46
N LYS A 155 23.11 -11.10 18.11
CA LYS A 155 23.32 -10.11 19.17
C LYS A 155 24.04 -8.85 18.65
N GLY A 156 24.36 -8.78 17.36
CA GLY A 156 25.08 -7.68 16.74
C GLY A 156 26.59 -7.69 16.94
N ASN A 157 27.17 -8.81 17.43
CA ASN A 157 28.62 -8.95 17.50
C ASN A 157 29.18 -9.38 16.14
N ILE A 158 30.35 -8.86 15.78
CA ILE A 158 31.08 -9.33 14.61
C ILE A 158 31.65 -10.73 14.92
N VAL A 159 31.08 -11.74 14.27
CA VAL A 159 31.54 -13.14 14.38
C VAL A 159 32.75 -13.36 13.50
N ARG A 160 32.76 -12.75 12.32
CA ARG A 160 33.83 -12.93 11.35
C ARG A 160 33.99 -11.73 10.43
N TYR A 161 35.23 -11.32 10.22
CA TYR A 161 35.59 -10.44 9.11
C TYR A 161 35.78 -11.30 7.86
N ILE A 162 34.95 -11.09 6.86
CA ILE A 162 35.14 -11.68 5.54
C ILE A 162 36.11 -10.74 4.83
N LYS A 163 37.40 -10.93 5.12
CA LYS A 163 38.47 -10.23 4.40
C LYS A 163 38.32 -10.64 2.94
N GLU A 164 38.04 -9.68 2.05
CA GLU A 164 38.10 -9.94 0.61
C GLU A 164 39.42 -10.63 0.33
N ALA A 165 39.36 -11.80 -0.30
CA ALA A 165 40.57 -12.48 -0.75
C ALA A 165 41.31 -11.47 -1.64
N PRO A 166 42.56 -11.11 -1.34
CA PRO A 166 43.32 -10.29 -2.27
C PRO A 166 43.33 -11.07 -3.58
N ALA A 167 42.81 -10.47 -4.65
CA ALA A 167 42.95 -11.01 -5.99
C ALA A 167 44.45 -11.20 -6.22
N SER A 168 44.92 -12.42 -6.00
CA SER A 168 46.33 -12.77 -6.07
C SER A 168 46.71 -12.77 -7.54
N MET A 169 47.23 -11.64 -8.03
CA MET A 169 48.14 -11.67 -9.16
C MET A 169 49.50 -12.16 -8.67
N PRO A 170 50.20 -13.02 -9.43
CA PRO A 170 51.48 -13.55 -9.02
C PRO A 170 52.59 -12.48 -8.99
N THR A 171 53.15 -12.34 -7.79
CA THR A 171 54.53 -11.99 -7.41
C THR A 171 55.51 -11.47 -8.47
N VAL A 172 55.95 -10.22 -8.26
CA VAL A 172 57.33 -9.77 -8.53
C VAL A 172 57.89 -9.15 -7.25
N PRO A 173 59.10 -9.52 -6.78
CA PRO A 173 59.66 -8.98 -5.55
C PRO A 173 60.46 -7.69 -5.83
N SER A 174 60.09 -6.58 -5.19
CA SER A 174 61.03 -5.50 -4.92
C SER A 174 60.58 -4.58 -3.79
N ALA A 175 61.53 -4.42 -2.85
CA ALA A 175 61.79 -3.29 -1.98
C ALA A 175 60.66 -2.73 -1.12
N GLN A 176 60.82 -2.98 0.19
CA GLN A 176 60.18 -2.29 1.30
C GLN A 176 60.23 -0.77 1.12
N THR A 177 59.07 -0.17 0.88
CA THR A 177 58.83 1.25 1.15
C THR A 177 57.69 1.32 2.14
N THR A 178 58.00 1.69 3.37
CA THR A 178 57.04 1.98 4.43
C THR A 178 56.33 3.29 4.09
N THR A 179 55.33 3.24 3.20
CA THR A 179 54.47 4.39 2.93
C THR A 179 53.40 4.49 4.01
N GLN A 180 53.49 5.59 4.76
CA GLN A 180 52.52 6.04 5.73
C GLN A 180 51.09 5.92 5.19
N GLN A 181 50.28 5.16 5.92
CA GLN A 181 48.84 5.02 5.75
C GLN A 181 48.19 6.42 5.89
N PRO A 182 47.66 7.01 4.80
CA PRO A 182 47.01 8.31 4.88
C PRO A 182 45.65 8.14 5.58
N SER A 183 45.49 8.84 6.70
CA SER A 183 44.27 9.49 7.19
C SER A 183 42.93 9.08 6.53
N GLN A 184 42.47 7.84 6.72
CA GLN A 184 41.14 7.39 6.25
C GLN A 184 39.96 7.90 7.12
N SER A 185 40.21 8.61 8.22
CA SER A 185 39.12 9.06 9.10
C SER A 185 38.36 10.30 8.63
N THR A 186 38.93 11.12 7.74
CA THR A 186 38.26 12.37 7.29
C THR A 186 37.25 12.14 6.17
N ALA A 187 37.51 11.21 5.25
CA ALA A 187 36.60 10.92 4.12
C ALA A 187 35.28 10.25 4.56
N SER A 188 35.32 9.42 5.60
CA SER A 188 34.12 8.76 6.15
C SER A 188 33.21 9.75 6.88
N LEU A 189 33.77 10.70 7.63
CA LEU A 189 33.00 11.76 8.31
C LEU A 189 32.27 12.68 7.33
N GLN A 190 32.94 13.09 6.24
CA GLN A 190 32.31 13.94 5.23
C GLN A 190 31.14 13.24 4.52
N THR A 191 31.27 11.94 4.27
CA THR A 191 30.22 11.12 3.65
C THR A 191 29.01 10.98 4.58
N GLU A 192 29.23 10.81 5.88
CA GLU A 192 28.15 10.72 6.86
C GLU A 192 27.40 12.05 7.04
N ALA A 193 28.12 13.17 7.10
CA ALA A 193 27.51 14.50 7.21
C ALA A 193 26.66 14.82 5.97
N ALA A 194 27.16 14.53 4.76
CA ALA A 194 26.40 14.73 3.52
C ALA A 194 25.13 13.87 3.47
N ARG A 195 25.21 12.62 3.94
CA ARG A 195 24.05 11.72 4.07
C ARG A 195 23.00 12.27 5.02
N LYS A 196 23.41 12.71 6.21
CA LYS A 196 22.51 13.29 7.23
C LYS A 196 21.81 14.55 6.70
N GLN A 197 22.59 15.46 6.12
CA GLN A 197 22.08 16.68 5.50
C GLN A 197 21.03 16.37 4.43
N LYS A 198 21.32 15.42 3.53
CA LYS A 198 20.39 14.99 2.49
C LYS A 198 19.10 14.41 3.08
N GLY A 199 19.21 13.58 4.13
CA GLY A 199 18.05 13.05 4.83
C GLY A 199 17.17 14.15 5.44
N ASP A 200 17.77 15.14 6.10
CA ASP A 200 17.04 16.27 6.69
C ASP A 200 16.36 17.16 5.65
N ASP A 201 17.02 17.41 4.52
CA ASP A 201 16.42 18.21 3.43
C ASP A 201 15.22 17.49 2.79
N ILE A 202 15.24 16.17 2.73
CA ILE A 202 14.12 15.37 2.21
C ILE A 202 12.99 15.29 3.24
N LEU A 203 13.30 15.11 4.53
CA LEU A 203 12.29 15.17 5.60
C LEU A 203 11.58 16.54 5.64
N ARG A 204 12.32 17.63 5.44
CA ARG A 204 11.74 18.99 5.35
C ARG A 204 10.77 19.12 4.16
N GLN A 205 11.14 18.60 3.00
CA GLN A 205 10.27 18.59 1.82
C GLN A 205 9.01 17.74 2.04
N ILE A 206 9.15 16.54 2.62
CA ILE A 206 8.02 15.66 2.97
C ILE A 206 7.06 16.37 3.94
N SER A 207 7.59 17.03 4.99
CA SER A 207 6.77 17.77 5.95
C SER A 207 5.95 18.87 5.27
N SER A 208 6.59 19.68 4.41
CA SER A 208 5.91 20.74 3.65
C SER A 208 4.80 20.18 2.76
N TYR A 209 5.06 19.05 2.09
CA TYR A 209 4.06 18.39 1.24
C TYR A 209 2.89 17.83 2.07
N LEU A 210 3.16 17.24 3.24
CA LEU A 210 2.13 16.74 4.16
C LEU A 210 1.21 17.87 4.65
N ASP A 211 1.75 19.05 4.93
CA ASP A 211 0.94 20.22 5.29
C ASP A 211 0.02 20.65 4.13
N GLY A 212 0.55 20.66 2.91
CA GLY A 212 -0.23 20.89 1.70
C GLY A 212 -1.37 19.88 1.51
N LEU A 213 -1.08 18.58 1.70
CA LEU A 213 -2.09 17.52 1.66
C LEU A 213 -3.17 17.70 2.74
N ASN A 214 -2.78 18.02 3.98
CA ASN A 214 -3.74 18.23 5.06
C ASN A 214 -4.72 19.37 4.74
N ASN A 215 -4.25 20.44 4.12
CA ASN A 215 -5.11 21.54 3.66
C ASN A 215 -6.06 21.09 2.54
N GLN A 216 -5.58 20.32 1.56
CA GLN A 216 -6.44 19.77 0.50
C GLN A 216 -7.50 18.81 1.07
N ILE A 217 -7.12 17.92 1.97
CA ILE A 217 -8.03 16.99 2.66
C ILE A 217 -9.12 17.77 3.40
N ALA A 218 -8.76 18.82 4.14
CA ALA A 218 -9.73 19.67 4.85
C ALA A 218 -10.69 20.38 3.87
N GLN A 219 -10.17 20.88 2.74
CA GLN A 219 -10.98 21.52 1.71
C GLN A 219 -11.97 20.54 1.06
N VAL A 220 -11.52 19.35 0.65
CA VAL A 220 -12.38 18.33 0.04
C VAL A 220 -13.42 17.84 1.06
N SER A 221 -13.01 17.62 2.32
CA SER A 221 -13.93 17.25 3.40
C SER A 221 -15.05 18.28 3.61
N SER A 222 -14.72 19.58 3.57
CA SER A 222 -15.72 20.65 3.64
C SER A 222 -16.69 20.62 2.45
N GLN A 223 -16.22 20.31 1.24
CA GLN A 223 -17.08 20.21 0.05
C GLN A 223 -18.01 19.00 0.14
N ILE A 224 -17.51 17.86 0.64
CA ILE A 224 -18.32 16.66 0.92
C ILE A 224 -19.46 17.02 1.86
N GLN A 225 -19.18 17.69 2.98
CA GLN A 225 -20.20 18.12 3.94
C GLN A 225 -21.23 19.07 3.31
N GLN A 226 -20.81 20.02 2.47
CA GLN A 226 -21.74 20.90 1.75
C GLN A 226 -22.68 20.09 0.84
N LYS A 227 -22.16 19.09 0.12
CA LYS A 227 -22.98 18.22 -0.74
C LYS A 227 -23.94 17.36 0.07
N GLU A 228 -23.57 16.89 1.25
CA GLU A 228 -24.50 16.20 2.14
C GLU A 228 -25.66 17.09 2.59
N GLN A 229 -25.39 18.36 2.91
CA GLN A 229 -26.44 19.31 3.28
C GLN A 229 -27.35 19.65 2.09
N GLU A 230 -26.79 19.76 0.88
CA GLU A 230 -27.55 19.95 -0.35
C GLU A 230 -28.51 18.76 -0.58
N ILE A 231 -28.02 17.52 -0.45
CA ILE A 231 -28.86 16.31 -0.56
C ILE A 231 -29.99 16.34 0.48
N LYS A 232 -29.70 16.70 1.74
CA LYS A 232 -30.72 16.81 2.80
C LYS A 232 -31.75 17.89 2.47
N SER A 233 -31.32 19.03 1.95
CA SER A 233 -32.20 20.13 1.54
C SER A 233 -33.15 19.70 0.42
N ILE A 234 -32.64 19.05 -0.63
CA ILE A 234 -33.43 18.54 -1.75
C ILE A 234 -34.49 17.54 -1.27
N LYS A 235 -34.11 16.61 -0.39
CA LYS A 235 -35.03 15.60 0.16
C LYS A 235 -36.19 16.19 0.99
N ASN A 236 -36.04 17.41 1.51
CA ASN A 236 -37.07 18.08 2.30
C ASN A 236 -37.95 19.03 1.48
N GLN A 237 -37.73 19.14 0.16
CA GLN A 237 -38.54 20.00 -0.69
C GLN A 237 -39.96 19.43 -0.90
N PRO A 238 -41.00 20.27 -0.94
CA PRO A 238 -42.38 19.83 -1.15
C PRO A 238 -42.67 19.60 -2.64
N ILE A 239 -41.91 18.71 -3.28
CA ILE A 239 -42.05 18.35 -4.70
C ILE A 239 -42.26 16.84 -4.86
N PRO A 240 -42.81 16.36 -5.99
CA PRO A 240 -43.05 14.93 -6.18
C PRO A 240 -41.73 14.13 -6.17
N GLN A 241 -41.76 12.92 -5.59
CA GLN A 241 -40.60 12.06 -5.40
C GLN A 241 -39.71 11.84 -6.64
N PRO A 242 -40.25 11.64 -7.86
CA PRO A 242 -39.40 11.44 -9.05
C PRO A 242 -38.47 12.62 -9.33
N PHE A 243 -38.89 13.84 -9.01
CA PHE A 243 -38.06 15.04 -9.16
C PHE A 243 -37.00 15.14 -8.06
N ILE A 244 -37.31 14.70 -6.84
CA ILE A 244 -36.33 14.57 -5.75
C ILE A 244 -35.24 13.59 -6.16
N ASP A 245 -35.61 12.41 -6.65
CA ASP A 245 -34.67 11.36 -7.02
C ASP A 245 -33.73 11.81 -8.14
N ALA A 246 -34.27 12.46 -9.18
CA ALA A 246 -33.46 13.01 -10.27
C ALA A 246 -32.46 14.08 -9.79
N GLN A 247 -32.89 14.99 -8.91
CA GLN A 247 -32.00 16.02 -8.35
C GLN A 247 -30.93 15.40 -7.42
N VAL A 248 -31.32 14.47 -6.55
CA VAL A 248 -30.39 13.77 -5.65
C VAL A 248 -29.36 12.99 -6.46
N ALA A 249 -29.75 12.29 -7.52
CA ALA A 249 -28.82 11.53 -8.36
C ALA A 249 -27.72 12.43 -8.95
N LYS A 250 -28.08 13.65 -9.39
CA LYS A 250 -27.12 14.63 -9.91
C LYS A 250 -26.11 15.07 -8.84
N VAL A 251 -26.57 15.39 -7.63
CA VAL A 251 -25.69 15.79 -6.52
C VAL A 251 -24.85 14.62 -6.02
N MET A 252 -25.40 13.41 -6.03
CA MET A 252 -24.71 12.19 -5.60
C MET A 252 -23.53 11.84 -6.50
N SER A 253 -23.63 12.09 -7.81
CA SER A 253 -22.49 11.92 -8.73
C SER A 253 -21.30 12.81 -8.33
N ALA A 254 -21.56 14.10 -8.05
CA ALA A 254 -20.53 15.02 -7.59
C ALA A 254 -19.96 14.63 -6.21
N TYR A 255 -20.83 14.18 -5.29
CA TYR A 255 -20.44 13.67 -3.98
C TYR A 255 -19.48 12.47 -4.10
N ASN A 256 -19.81 11.48 -4.95
CA ASN A 256 -18.97 10.30 -5.16
C ASN A 256 -17.60 10.67 -5.76
N SER A 257 -17.56 11.66 -6.67
CA SER A 257 -16.30 12.15 -7.22
C SER A 257 -15.40 12.76 -6.12
N LEU A 258 -15.96 13.61 -5.26
CA LEU A 258 -15.21 14.20 -4.13
C LEU A 258 -14.73 13.15 -3.15
N PHE A 259 -15.53 12.10 -2.91
CA PHE A 259 -15.15 11.01 -2.01
C PHE A 259 -13.96 10.22 -2.57
N ASN A 260 -13.93 9.94 -3.88
CA ASN A 260 -12.79 9.29 -4.52
C ASN A 260 -11.51 10.14 -4.45
N GLU A 261 -11.63 11.45 -4.62
CA GLU A 261 -10.52 12.39 -4.46
C GLU A 261 -10.00 12.39 -3.01
N TYR A 262 -10.90 12.42 -2.03
CA TYR A 262 -10.55 12.33 -0.61
C TYR A 262 -9.78 11.04 -0.29
N ASP A 263 -10.26 9.89 -0.78
CA ASP A 263 -9.59 8.60 -0.59
C ASP A 263 -8.18 8.59 -1.22
N ALA A 264 -8.01 9.18 -2.41
CA ALA A 264 -6.70 9.29 -3.05
C ALA A 264 -5.71 10.14 -2.23
N LEU A 265 -6.18 11.25 -1.65
CA LEU A 265 -5.36 12.12 -0.80
C LEU A 265 -4.95 11.41 0.51
N ILE A 266 -5.86 10.67 1.15
CA ILE A 266 -5.56 9.90 2.35
C ILE A 266 -4.53 8.81 2.06
N ASN A 267 -4.70 8.04 0.99
CA ASN A 267 -3.72 7.01 0.61
C ASN A 267 -2.32 7.60 0.35
N THR A 268 -2.26 8.77 -0.30
CA THR A 268 -1.00 9.49 -0.55
C THR A 268 -0.34 9.93 0.76
N LYS A 269 -1.13 10.45 1.71
CA LYS A 269 -0.65 10.84 3.05
C LYS A 269 -0.09 9.65 3.81
N GLU A 270 -0.80 8.52 3.86
CA GLU A 270 -0.33 7.30 4.55
C GLU A 270 0.98 6.77 3.95
N LYS A 271 1.09 6.79 2.61
CA LYS A 271 2.32 6.39 1.93
C LYS A 271 3.49 7.30 2.31
N LEU A 272 3.28 8.60 2.39
CA LEU A 272 4.31 9.56 2.82
C LEU A 272 4.73 9.39 4.28
N GLN A 273 3.79 9.11 5.18
CA GLN A 273 4.11 8.81 6.58
C GLN A 273 5.00 7.57 6.68
N THR A 274 4.73 6.54 5.89
CA THR A 274 5.58 5.33 5.83
C THR A 274 6.99 5.66 5.33
N ILE A 275 7.09 6.46 4.26
CA ILE A 275 8.38 6.88 3.69
C ILE A 275 9.18 7.75 4.66
N THR A 276 8.51 8.56 5.49
CA THR A 276 9.17 9.39 6.51
C THR A 276 10.05 8.55 7.44
N PHE A 277 9.56 7.39 7.87
CA PHE A 277 10.36 6.46 8.68
C PHE A 277 11.56 5.91 7.92
N ALA A 278 11.38 5.52 6.65
CA ALA A 278 12.48 5.02 5.81
C ALA A 278 13.56 6.10 5.56
N VAL A 279 13.16 7.37 5.36
CA VAL A 279 14.11 8.48 5.22
C VAL A 279 14.82 8.76 6.54
N GLN A 280 14.12 8.66 7.66
CA GLN A 280 14.73 8.80 8.97
C GLN A 280 15.76 7.71 9.25
N ASP A 281 15.46 6.45 8.92
CA ASP A 281 16.43 5.35 9.03
C ASP A 281 17.62 5.55 8.07
N TYR A 282 17.38 6.03 6.84
CA TYR A 282 18.46 6.40 5.93
C TYR A 282 19.33 7.52 6.51
N ARG A 283 18.76 8.50 7.21
CA ARG A 283 19.48 9.62 7.82
C ARG A 283 20.27 9.18 9.05
N ASP A 284 19.73 8.27 9.85
CA ASP A 284 20.34 7.90 11.12
C ASP A 284 21.34 6.75 10.92
N TYR A 285 20.96 5.72 10.16
CA TYR A 285 21.71 4.46 10.04
C TYR A 285 22.29 4.18 8.64
N GLY A 286 21.88 4.95 7.62
CA GLY A 286 22.35 4.75 6.25
C GLY A 286 21.71 3.57 5.56
N THR A 287 20.52 3.16 6.02
CA THR A 287 19.71 2.12 5.38
C THR A 287 19.24 2.57 4.01
N PHE A 288 19.14 1.63 3.07
CA PHE A 288 18.69 1.95 1.73
C PHE A 288 17.19 2.19 1.69
N ILE A 289 16.78 3.29 1.06
CA ILE A 289 15.39 3.50 0.65
C ILE A 289 15.06 2.57 -0.52
N SER A 290 13.87 1.99 -0.54
CA SER A 290 13.44 1.11 -1.63
C SER A 290 13.35 1.87 -2.97
N ALA A 291 13.52 1.17 -4.09
CA ALA A 291 13.34 1.79 -5.40
C ALA A 291 11.90 2.32 -5.59
N SER A 292 10.90 1.61 -5.06
CA SER A 292 9.50 2.03 -5.12
C SER A 292 9.26 3.34 -4.37
N ASP A 293 9.84 3.51 -3.17
CA ASP A 293 9.68 4.74 -2.39
C ASP A 293 10.40 5.92 -3.05
N ARG A 294 11.58 5.69 -3.64
CA ARG A 294 12.27 6.73 -4.44
C ARG A 294 11.44 7.16 -5.65
N SER A 295 10.87 6.21 -6.39
CA SER A 295 9.99 6.51 -7.53
C SER A 295 8.74 7.27 -7.11
N PHE A 296 8.17 6.93 -5.95
CA PHE A 296 7.04 7.66 -5.39
C PHE A 296 7.44 9.10 -5.00
N LEU A 297 8.56 9.30 -4.30
CA LEU A 297 9.07 10.64 -3.96
C LEU A 297 9.30 11.49 -5.22
N ALA A 298 9.90 10.90 -6.26
CA ALA A 298 10.11 11.60 -7.53
C ALA A 298 8.78 12.01 -8.20
N SER A 299 7.73 11.17 -8.09
CA SER A 299 6.40 11.46 -8.66
C SER A 299 5.72 12.69 -8.05
N ILE A 300 6.11 13.07 -6.81
CA ILE A 300 5.62 14.26 -6.12
C ILE A 300 6.66 15.40 -6.11
N GLY A 301 7.72 15.29 -6.92
CA GLY A 301 8.74 16.31 -7.09
C GLY A 301 9.84 16.34 -6.02
N ILE A 302 9.95 15.31 -5.19
CA ILE A 302 11.01 15.17 -4.18
C ILE A 302 12.10 14.24 -4.75
N TYR A 303 13.24 14.81 -5.10
CA TYR A 303 14.32 14.05 -5.73
C TYR A 303 15.32 13.50 -4.72
N TRP A 304 15.63 12.21 -4.88
CA TRP A 304 16.64 11.49 -4.14
C TRP A 304 17.97 11.48 -4.89
#